data_AF-A0A8S3R6E1-F1
#
_entry.id   AF-A0A8S3R6E1-F1
#
_cell.length_a   1.000
_cell.length_b   1.000
_cell.length_c   1.000
_cell.angle_alpha   90.00
_cell.angle_beta   90.00
_cell.angle_gamma   90.00
#
_symmetry.space_group_name_H-M   'P 1'
#
loop_
_entity.id
_entity.type
_entity.pdbx_description
1 polymer ?
#
loop_
_entity_poly.entity_id
_entity_poly.type
_entity_poly.pdbx_seq_one_letter_code
_entity_poly.pdbx_strand_id
1 'polypeptide(L)'
;MSSNAACFSVIMLISSCNGCYCNVAFSSYISEDSANSQSASMANRDIILFDKTEANYGVGYNTSTGKFIAPSSGVYGFTWTFCVDSRTTDGGALNYGEYGTELLTGNSVIGVLHTDTEMIGDDACSTGFVIKYVSEGTEVYVRNNYAHQGKILSADNHTRTTFSGWKLYQ
;
A
#
# COMPACT_ATOMS: atom_id res chain seq x y z
N MET A 1 -26.72 -20.59 7.51
CA MET A 1 -27.05 -19.15 7.35
C MET A 1 -25.95 -18.35 8.02
N SER A 2 -24.94 -17.93 7.28
CA SER A 2 -23.92 -17.00 7.78
C SER A 2 -24.32 -15.59 7.35
N SER A 3 -24.48 -14.68 8.31
CA SER A 3 -24.69 -13.27 8.01
C SER A 3 -23.36 -12.68 7.56
N ASN A 4 -23.22 -12.37 6.27
CA ASN A 4 -22.09 -11.58 5.78
C ASN A 4 -22.37 -10.11 6.11
N ALA A 5 -21.88 -9.65 7.26
CA ALA A 5 -21.81 -8.23 7.55
C ALA A 5 -20.52 -7.68 6.90
N ALA A 6 -20.65 -6.93 5.82
CA ALA A 6 -19.56 -6.13 5.30
C ALA A 6 -19.58 -4.77 6.01
N CYS A 7 -18.53 -4.46 6.77
CA CYS A 7 -18.32 -3.12 7.29
C CYS A 7 -17.78 -2.23 6.16
N PHE A 8 -18.53 -1.19 5.78
CA PHE A 8 -18.09 -0.18 4.83
C PHE A 8 -18.07 1.18 5.53
N SER A 9 -16.89 1.80 5.59
CA SER A 9 -16.72 3.17 6.11
C SER A 9 -16.21 4.07 4.99
N VAL A 10 -16.96 5.11 4.67
CA VAL A 10 -16.49 6.21 3.81
C VAL A 10 -16.09 7.37 4.70
N ILE A 11 -14.84 7.79 4.61
CA ILE A 11 -14.40 9.07 5.18
C ILE A 11 -14.52 10.13 4.08
N MET A 12 -15.47 11.05 4.24
CA MET A 12 -15.55 12.24 3.39
C MET A 12 -14.44 13.21 3.82
N LEU A 13 -13.49 13.48 2.93
CA LEU A 13 -12.44 14.47 3.14
C LEU A 13 -12.99 15.86 2.83
N ILE A 14 -13.35 16.62 3.87
CA ILE A 14 -13.59 18.06 3.74
C ILE A 14 -12.28 18.76 4.08
N SER A 15 -11.44 18.99 3.08
CA SER A 15 -10.32 19.92 3.22
C SER A 15 -10.85 21.32 2.91
N SER A 16 -11.28 22.05 3.94
CA SER A 16 -11.59 23.48 3.79
C SER A 16 -10.27 24.23 3.66
N CYS A 17 -9.97 24.79 2.49
CA CYS A 17 -8.78 25.60 2.38
C CYS A 17 -8.94 26.87 1.56
N ASN A 18 -8.49 27.96 2.17
CA ASN A 18 -8.37 29.28 1.56
C ASN A 18 -7.04 29.36 0.78
N GLY A 19 -6.91 28.65 -0.36
CA GLY A 19 -5.76 28.77 -1.27
C GLY A 19 -5.35 27.50 -2.03
N CYS A 20 -4.54 27.67 -3.09
CA CYS A 20 -4.21 26.65 -4.11
C CYS A 20 -3.32 25.45 -3.68
N TYR A 21 -2.88 25.32 -2.42
CA TYR A 21 -1.87 24.32 -2.01
C TYR A 21 -2.26 23.37 -0.87
N CYS A 22 -3.52 23.30 -0.48
CA CYS A 22 -3.89 22.60 0.75
C CYS A 22 -4.30 21.13 0.62
N ASN A 23 -4.67 20.70 -0.58
CA ASN A 23 -5.23 19.36 -0.77
C ASN A 23 -4.10 18.39 -1.09
N VAL A 24 -3.60 17.72 -0.07
CA VAL A 24 -2.56 16.69 -0.20
C VAL A 24 -3.23 15.34 -0.04
N ALA A 25 -3.29 14.57 -1.11
CA ALA A 25 -3.80 13.22 -1.08
C ALA A 25 -3.26 12.42 -2.27
N PHE A 26 -2.99 11.14 -2.06
CA PHE A 26 -2.66 10.21 -3.12
C PHE A 26 -3.39 8.89 -2.91
N SER A 27 -3.66 8.21 -4.03
CA SER A 27 -4.21 6.86 -4.06
C SER A 27 -3.51 6.10 -5.17
N SER A 28 -2.65 5.16 -4.77
CA SER A 28 -1.79 4.40 -5.67
C SER A 28 -2.06 2.92 -5.56
N TYR A 29 -1.76 2.18 -6.63
CA TYR A 29 -1.89 0.74 -6.70
C TYR A 29 -0.77 0.12 -7.55
N ILE A 30 -0.55 -1.17 -7.35
CA ILE A 30 0.41 -1.96 -8.14
C ILE A 30 -0.28 -2.43 -9.42
N SER A 31 0.31 -2.23 -10.60
CA SER A 31 -0.18 -2.87 -11.83
C SER A 31 0.13 -4.36 -11.86
N GLU A 32 -0.56 -5.13 -12.69
CA GLU A 32 -0.32 -6.58 -12.79
C GLU A 32 1.12 -6.90 -13.22
N ASP A 33 1.67 -6.15 -14.19
CA ASP A 33 3.06 -6.31 -14.65
C ASP A 33 4.08 -6.01 -13.54
N SER A 34 3.82 -4.98 -12.76
CA SER A 34 4.65 -4.59 -11.61
C SER A 34 4.56 -5.62 -10.50
N ALA A 35 3.37 -6.16 -10.23
CA ALA A 35 3.17 -7.21 -9.24
C ALA A 35 3.94 -8.49 -9.63
N ASN A 36 3.87 -8.90 -10.90
CA ASN A 36 4.66 -10.01 -11.44
C ASN A 36 6.17 -9.78 -11.25
N SER A 37 6.67 -8.61 -11.70
CA SER A 37 8.09 -8.29 -11.69
C SER A 37 8.66 -8.15 -10.27
N GLN A 38 7.87 -7.58 -9.35
CA GLN A 38 8.26 -7.46 -7.94
C GLN A 38 8.24 -8.82 -7.25
N SER A 39 7.23 -9.65 -7.48
CA SER A 39 7.18 -11.01 -6.91
C SER A 39 8.39 -11.87 -7.32
N ALA A 40 8.93 -11.63 -8.52
CA ALA A 40 10.08 -12.33 -9.06
C ALA A 40 11.42 -11.98 -8.41
N SER A 41 11.57 -10.75 -7.92
CA SER A 41 12.88 -10.16 -7.63
C SER A 41 13.00 -9.46 -6.28
N MET A 42 11.88 -9.28 -5.57
CA MET A 42 11.84 -8.52 -4.33
C MET A 42 12.59 -9.25 -3.22
N ALA A 43 13.59 -8.58 -2.66
CA ALA A 43 14.36 -9.03 -1.52
C ALA A 43 13.75 -8.51 -0.20
N ASN A 44 14.32 -8.99 0.91
CA ASN A 44 14.00 -8.44 2.22
C ASN A 44 14.37 -6.93 2.27
N ARG A 45 13.46 -6.11 2.80
CA ARG A 45 13.59 -4.64 2.97
C ARG A 45 13.51 -3.83 1.68
N ASP A 46 13.20 -4.46 0.54
CA ASP A 46 12.93 -3.74 -0.69
C ASP A 46 11.64 -2.93 -0.59
N ILE A 47 11.67 -1.72 -1.18
CA ILE A 47 10.51 -0.84 -1.25
C ILE A 47 9.49 -1.44 -2.20
N ILE A 48 8.23 -1.44 -1.79
CA ILE A 48 7.13 -1.88 -2.63
C ILE A 48 6.71 -0.72 -3.53
N LEU A 49 6.73 -0.98 -4.84
CA LEU A 49 6.42 -0.01 -5.87
C LEU A 49 4.94 -0.09 -6.25
N PHE A 50 4.16 0.91 -5.84
CA PHE A 50 2.81 1.15 -6.38
C PHE A 50 2.95 2.11 -7.57
N ASP A 51 3.04 1.54 -8.77
CA ASP A 51 3.47 2.20 -10.01
C ASP A 51 2.35 2.96 -10.74
N LYS A 52 1.09 2.79 -10.30
CA LYS A 52 -0.07 3.52 -10.83
C LYS A 52 -0.73 4.36 -9.75
N THR A 53 -1.34 5.47 -10.16
CA THR A 53 -2.07 6.39 -9.29
C THR A 53 -3.44 6.71 -9.88
N GLU A 54 -4.47 6.64 -9.06
CA GLU A 54 -5.80 7.22 -9.33
C GLU A 54 -5.84 8.72 -9.00
N ALA A 55 -5.10 9.12 -7.96
CA ALA A 55 -5.01 10.50 -7.51
C ALA A 55 -3.61 10.80 -6.95
N ASN A 56 -3.14 12.03 -7.16
CA ASN A 56 -1.88 12.53 -6.60
C ASN A 56 -1.93 14.06 -6.42
N TYR A 57 -2.89 14.53 -5.63
CA TYR A 57 -3.05 15.95 -5.29
C TYR A 57 -1.92 16.43 -4.39
N GLY A 58 -1.38 17.60 -4.69
CA GLY A 58 -0.15 18.11 -4.06
C GLY A 58 1.12 17.42 -4.57
N VAL A 59 1.01 16.44 -5.48
CA VAL A 59 2.11 15.78 -6.20
C VAL A 59 3.19 15.21 -5.26
N GLY A 60 2.77 14.71 -4.10
CA GLY A 60 3.69 14.18 -3.08
C GLY A 60 4.14 12.75 -3.36
N TYR A 61 3.37 11.96 -4.11
CA TYR A 61 3.70 10.56 -4.39
C TYR A 61 4.48 10.40 -5.70
N ASN A 62 5.54 9.59 -5.69
CA ASN A 62 6.34 9.27 -6.85
C ASN A 62 6.22 7.77 -7.20
N THR A 63 5.57 7.48 -8.32
CA THR A 63 5.31 6.12 -8.81
C THR A 63 6.55 5.37 -9.27
N SER A 64 7.67 6.06 -9.51
CA SER A 64 8.95 5.41 -9.87
C SER A 64 9.77 4.98 -8.66
N THR A 65 9.48 5.52 -7.46
CA THR A 65 10.21 5.20 -6.22
C THR A 65 9.35 4.50 -5.17
N GLY A 66 8.03 4.54 -5.30
CA GLY A 66 7.11 3.98 -4.30
C GLY A 66 6.94 4.86 -3.07
N LYS A 67 7.42 6.11 -3.11
CA LYS A 67 7.51 7.00 -1.95
C LYS A 67 6.57 8.19 -2.07
N PHE A 68 5.92 8.52 -0.96
CA PHE A 68 5.31 9.81 -0.71
C PHE A 68 6.31 10.72 0.02
N ILE A 69 6.46 11.97 -0.42
CA ILE A 69 7.23 13.02 0.27
C ILE A 69 6.23 14.05 0.77
N ALA A 70 6.18 14.30 2.08
CA ALA A 70 5.25 15.25 2.66
C ALA A 70 5.51 16.68 2.12
N PRO A 71 4.60 17.28 1.34
CA PRO A 71 4.81 18.61 0.76
C PRO A 71 4.65 19.75 1.77
N SER A 72 4.11 19.45 2.97
CA SER A 72 4.05 20.37 4.10
C SER A 72 3.92 19.58 5.40
N SER A 73 4.30 20.19 6.52
CA SER A 73 4.13 19.55 7.82
C SER A 73 2.65 19.46 8.21
N GLY A 74 2.26 18.39 8.92
CA GLY A 74 0.92 18.24 9.49
C GLY A 74 0.59 16.81 9.87
N VAL A 75 -0.67 16.57 10.21
CA VAL A 75 -1.18 15.23 10.54
C VAL A 75 -1.70 14.56 9.27
N TYR A 76 -1.22 13.36 8.99
CA TYR A 76 -1.57 12.56 7.82
C TYR A 76 -2.20 11.24 8.23
N GLY A 77 -3.17 10.78 7.43
CA GLY A 77 -3.64 9.40 7.44
C GLY A 77 -3.00 8.63 6.29
N PHE A 78 -2.58 7.39 6.56
CA PHE A 78 -2.05 6.46 5.56
C PHE A 78 -2.76 5.13 5.68
N THR A 79 -3.12 4.54 4.55
CA THR A 79 -3.69 3.19 4.46
C THR A 79 -2.99 2.42 3.36
N TRP A 80 -2.75 1.14 3.58
CA TRP A 80 -2.27 0.25 2.54
C TRP A 80 -2.95 -1.09 2.66
N THR A 81 -3.35 -1.65 1.52
CA THR A 81 -3.90 -3.00 1.42
C THR A 81 -2.91 -3.81 0.61
N PHE A 82 -2.46 -4.92 1.17
CA PHE A 82 -1.54 -5.84 0.51
C PHE A 82 -2.24 -7.16 0.29
N CYS A 83 -2.28 -7.61 -0.96
CA CYS A 83 -2.92 -8.85 -1.36
C CYS A 83 -1.89 -9.82 -1.95
N VAL A 84 -2.07 -11.10 -1.67
CA VAL A 84 -1.17 -12.18 -2.09
C VAL A 84 -1.98 -13.33 -2.65
N ASP A 85 -1.37 -14.03 -3.62
CA ASP A 85 -1.95 -15.18 -4.30
C ASP A 85 -1.04 -16.41 -4.10
N SER A 86 -1.66 -17.56 -3.86
CA SER A 86 -1.04 -18.88 -3.71
C SER A 86 -0.91 -19.68 -5.01
N ARG A 87 -1.27 -19.11 -6.17
CA ARG A 87 -1.43 -19.85 -7.43
C ARG A 87 -0.20 -19.92 -8.31
N THR A 88 0.86 -19.15 -8.05
CA THR A 88 2.11 -19.24 -8.81
C THR A 88 3.28 -18.59 -8.07
N THR A 89 4.43 -19.25 -7.96
CA THR A 89 5.72 -18.54 -7.85
C THR A 89 6.35 -18.35 -9.22
N ASP A 90 7.35 -17.46 -9.28
CA ASP A 90 8.42 -17.59 -10.27
C ASP A 90 8.88 -19.05 -10.38
N GLY A 91 8.92 -19.59 -11.60
CA GLY A 91 9.31 -20.97 -11.87
C GLY A 91 8.18 -22.02 -11.88
N GLY A 92 6.92 -21.63 -11.68
CA GLY A 92 5.75 -22.48 -12.00
C GLY A 92 5.37 -23.53 -10.95
N ALA A 93 5.93 -23.47 -9.74
CA ALA A 93 5.47 -24.28 -8.62
C ALA A 93 4.37 -23.54 -7.83
N LEU A 94 3.38 -24.29 -7.34
CA LEU A 94 2.37 -23.78 -6.42
C LEU A 94 3.02 -23.57 -5.05
N ASN A 95 2.86 -22.39 -4.47
CA ASN A 95 3.30 -22.10 -3.11
C ASN A 95 2.33 -21.14 -2.44
N TYR A 96 2.32 -21.10 -1.11
CA TYR A 96 1.52 -20.13 -0.36
C TYR A 96 1.97 -18.71 -0.65
N GLY A 97 1.02 -17.78 -0.72
CA GLY A 97 1.27 -16.34 -0.74
C GLY A 97 1.50 -15.85 0.68
N GLU A 98 2.70 -15.40 0.99
CA GLU A 98 3.04 -14.90 2.33
C GLU A 98 3.95 -13.68 2.21
N TYR A 99 3.44 -12.54 2.65
CA TYR A 99 4.17 -11.27 2.66
C TYR A 99 3.95 -10.53 3.97
N GLY A 100 5.04 -10.05 4.56
CA GLY A 100 4.99 -9.04 5.59
C GLY A 100 5.38 -7.68 5.04
N THR A 101 4.65 -6.65 5.44
CA THR A 101 4.90 -5.28 4.99
C THR A 101 5.03 -4.33 6.16
N GLU A 102 5.91 -3.35 6.02
CA GLU A 102 6.12 -2.27 6.97
C GLU A 102 5.80 -0.94 6.29
N LEU A 103 5.02 -0.10 6.96
CA LEU A 103 4.90 1.33 6.63
C LEU A 103 5.98 2.10 7.38
N LEU A 104 6.77 2.90 6.67
CA LEU A 104 7.84 3.72 7.22
C LEU A 104 7.54 5.21 7.10
N THR A 105 8.00 5.97 8.09
CA THR A 105 8.18 7.44 8.02
C THR A 105 9.65 7.73 8.27
N GLY A 106 10.37 8.21 7.25
CA GLY A 106 11.83 8.27 7.26
C GLY A 106 12.42 6.88 7.54
N ASN A 107 13.06 6.73 8.70
CA ASN A 107 13.69 5.48 9.15
C ASN A 107 12.87 4.73 10.23
N SER A 108 11.71 5.24 10.62
CA SER A 108 10.88 4.63 11.67
C SER A 108 9.78 3.79 11.06
N VAL A 109 9.66 2.53 11.49
CA VAL A 109 8.49 1.69 11.20
C VAL A 109 7.32 2.20 12.04
N ILE A 110 6.18 2.47 11.40
CA ILE A 110 4.98 3.02 12.04
C ILE A 110 3.74 2.16 11.85
N GLY A 111 3.85 1.09 11.07
CA GLY A 111 2.81 0.09 10.90
C GLY A 111 3.38 -1.18 10.29
N VAL A 112 2.77 -2.32 10.60
CA VAL A 112 3.19 -3.64 10.14
C VAL A 112 1.95 -4.44 9.77
N LEU A 113 2.00 -5.16 8.65
CA LEU A 113 1.01 -6.17 8.27
C LEU A 113 1.71 -7.48 7.95
N HIS A 114 0.94 -8.54 8.07
CA HIS A 114 1.26 -9.86 7.56
C HIS A 114 0.04 -10.35 6.78
N THR A 115 0.28 -10.92 5.60
CA THR A 115 -0.75 -11.45 4.72
C THR A 115 -0.31 -12.84 4.32
N ASP A 116 -1.17 -13.83 4.56
CA ASP A 116 -0.87 -15.25 4.37
C ASP A 116 -2.08 -15.96 3.78
N THR A 117 -1.84 -16.80 2.77
CA THR A 117 -2.82 -17.75 2.24
C THR A 117 -2.63 -19.10 2.91
N GLU A 118 -3.69 -19.66 3.47
CA GLU A 118 -3.62 -20.95 4.17
C GLU A 118 -3.79 -22.17 3.24
N MET A 119 -4.12 -21.95 1.97
CA MET A 119 -4.38 -23.01 1.00
C MET A 119 -3.93 -22.65 -0.41
N ILE A 120 -3.49 -23.65 -1.16
CA ILE A 120 -3.24 -23.53 -2.60
C ILE A 120 -4.56 -23.19 -3.33
N GLY A 121 -4.54 -22.15 -4.15
CA GLY A 121 -5.72 -21.65 -4.84
C GLY A 121 -6.49 -20.56 -4.11
N ASP A 122 -6.01 -20.16 -2.93
CA ASP A 122 -6.56 -19.08 -2.10
C ASP A 122 -5.87 -17.74 -2.33
N ASP A 123 -6.59 -16.66 -2.00
CA ASP A 123 -6.13 -15.28 -2.03
C ASP A 123 -6.35 -14.64 -0.66
N ALA A 124 -5.37 -13.90 -0.19
CA ALA A 124 -5.47 -13.20 1.09
C ALA A 124 -5.11 -11.72 0.93
N CYS A 125 -5.78 -10.87 1.70
CA CYS A 125 -5.47 -9.44 1.78
C CYS A 125 -5.46 -8.97 3.23
N SER A 126 -4.50 -8.12 3.56
CA SER A 126 -4.44 -7.40 4.84
C SER A 126 -4.42 -5.89 4.59
N THR A 127 -5.15 -5.14 5.41
CA THR A 127 -5.18 -3.66 5.35
C THR A 127 -4.70 -3.05 6.66
N GLY A 128 -3.79 -2.09 6.55
CA GLY A 128 -3.25 -1.32 7.66
C GLY A 128 -3.64 0.15 7.54
N PHE A 129 -3.78 0.81 8.69
CA PHE A 129 -4.08 2.24 8.76
C PHE A 129 -3.29 2.91 9.89
N VAL A 130 -2.71 4.08 9.62
CA VAL A 130 -1.95 4.87 10.60
C VAL A 130 -2.28 6.36 10.45
N ILE A 131 -2.48 7.05 11.57
CA ILE A 131 -2.48 8.51 11.64
C ILE A 131 -1.20 8.97 12.32
N LYS A 132 -0.45 9.89 11.70
CA LYS A 132 0.82 10.39 12.25
C LYS A 132 1.08 11.84 11.83
N TYR A 133 1.70 12.61 12.73
CA TYR A 133 2.31 13.87 12.35
C TYR A 133 3.59 13.61 11.51
N VAL A 134 3.66 14.24 10.35
CA VAL A 134 4.78 14.12 9.41
C VAL A 134 5.31 15.50 9.10
N SER A 135 6.61 15.70 9.28
CA SER A 135 7.29 16.95 8.90
C SER A 135 7.46 17.03 7.39
N GLU A 136 7.39 18.24 6.85
CA GLU A 136 7.70 18.54 5.46
C GLU A 136 9.02 17.88 5.01
N GLY A 137 9.04 17.35 3.79
CA GLY A 137 10.19 16.67 3.21
C GLY A 137 10.42 15.24 3.71
N THR A 138 9.66 14.76 4.70
CA THR A 138 9.78 13.38 5.20
C THR A 138 9.21 12.39 4.19
N GLU A 139 9.95 11.33 3.90
CA GLU A 139 9.50 10.21 3.07
C GLU A 139 8.58 9.27 3.86
N VAL A 140 7.53 8.77 3.19
CA VAL A 140 6.63 7.73 3.67
C VAL A 140 6.49 6.68 2.59
N TYR A 141 6.73 5.41 2.92
CA TYR A 141 6.72 4.32 1.94
C TYR A 141 6.46 2.98 2.61
N VAL A 142 6.03 2.01 1.82
CA VAL A 142 5.85 0.62 2.26
C VAL A 142 7.04 -0.20 1.76
N ARG A 143 7.55 -1.11 2.59
CA ARG A 143 8.57 -2.08 2.19
C ARG A 143 8.19 -3.48 2.65
N ASN A 144 8.78 -4.47 2.01
CA ASN A 144 8.76 -5.85 2.48
C ASN A 144 9.64 -6.02 3.73
N ASN A 145 9.26 -6.87 4.70
CA ASN A 145 10.00 -7.00 5.97
C ASN A 145 10.66 -8.37 6.22
N TYR A 146 10.45 -9.37 5.36
CA TYR A 146 11.20 -10.63 5.35
C TYR A 146 11.19 -11.28 3.96
N ALA A 147 11.88 -12.41 3.77
CA ALA A 147 11.85 -13.12 2.50
C ALA A 147 10.45 -13.69 2.24
N HIS A 148 9.75 -13.16 1.24
CA HIS A 148 8.37 -13.52 0.95
C HIS A 148 8.27 -14.88 0.23
N GLN A 149 7.06 -15.42 0.17
CA GLN A 149 6.71 -16.52 -0.72
C GLN A 149 5.42 -16.22 -1.50
N GLY A 150 5.25 -16.91 -2.63
CA GLY A 150 4.14 -16.69 -3.54
C GLY A 150 4.26 -15.36 -4.27
N LYS A 151 3.11 -14.76 -4.60
CA LYS A 151 3.02 -13.64 -5.54
C LYS A 151 2.17 -12.50 -4.96
N ILE A 152 2.60 -11.27 -5.20
CA ILE A 152 1.78 -10.07 -5.01
C ILE A 152 0.56 -10.16 -5.94
N LEU A 153 -0.64 -10.08 -5.38
CA LEU A 153 -1.88 -10.08 -6.14
C LEU A 153 -2.33 -8.64 -6.43
N SER A 154 -2.34 -8.29 -7.70
CA SER A 154 -2.94 -7.04 -8.18
C SER A 154 -3.31 -7.19 -9.65
N ALA A 155 -4.60 -7.33 -9.95
CA ALA A 155 -5.14 -7.49 -11.29
C ALA A 155 -6.49 -6.78 -11.41
N ASP A 156 -6.70 -6.05 -12.50
CA ASP A 156 -7.87 -5.18 -12.67
C ASP A 156 -9.21 -5.93 -12.64
N ASN A 157 -9.22 -7.21 -13.02
CA ASN A 157 -10.41 -8.06 -12.99
C ASN A 157 -10.58 -8.85 -11.68
N HIS A 158 -9.72 -8.63 -10.67
CA HIS A 158 -9.69 -9.43 -9.46
C HIS A 158 -9.62 -8.57 -8.19
N THR A 159 -8.47 -7.98 -7.89
CA THR A 159 -8.24 -7.14 -6.71
C THR A 159 -7.04 -6.22 -6.94
N ARG A 160 -6.90 -5.16 -6.14
CA ARG A 160 -5.76 -4.24 -6.21
C ARG A 160 -5.02 -4.18 -4.88
N THR A 161 -3.71 -4.33 -4.93
CA THR A 161 -2.81 -3.97 -3.83
C THR A 161 -2.58 -2.46 -3.89
N THR A 162 -2.88 -1.76 -2.78
CA THR A 162 -3.01 -0.29 -2.75
C THR A 162 -2.20 0.36 -1.64
N PHE A 163 -1.79 1.61 -1.87
CA PHE A 163 -1.24 2.51 -0.87
C PHE A 163 -1.80 3.91 -1.10
N SER A 164 -2.40 4.48 -0.07
CA SER A 164 -3.05 5.78 -0.13
C SER A 164 -2.72 6.58 1.12
N GLY A 165 -2.80 7.90 1.01
CA GLY A 165 -2.64 8.79 2.15
C GLY A 165 -3.11 10.20 1.87
N TRP A 166 -3.42 10.94 2.92
CA TRP A 166 -3.94 12.30 2.83
C TRP A 166 -3.58 13.12 4.07
N LYS A 167 -3.45 14.42 3.90
CA LYS A 167 -3.33 15.37 5.01
C LYS A 167 -4.70 15.59 5.63
N LEU A 168 -4.79 15.45 6.95
CA LEU A 168 -6.01 15.70 7.73
C LEU A 168 -6.09 17.16 8.16
N TYR A 169 -5.02 17.68 8.76
CA TYR A 169 -4.90 19.08 9.17
C TYR A 169 -3.44 19.44 9.44
N GLN A 170 -3.17 20.73 9.62
CA GLN A 170 -1.87 21.27 10.02
C GLN A 170 -1.85 21.54 11.52
#